data_AF-A0A5N0UVP0-F1
#
_entry.id   AF-A0A5N0UVP0-F1
#
_cell.length_a   1.000
_cell.length_b   1.000
_cell.length_c   1.000
_cell.angle_alpha   90.00
_cell.angle_beta   90.00
_cell.angle_gamma   90.00
#
_symmetry.space_group_name_H-M   'P 1'
#
loop_
_entity.id
_entity.type
_entity.pdbx_description
1 polymer ?
#
loop_
_entity_poly.entity_id
_entity_poly.type
_entity_poly.pdbx_seq_one_letter_code
_entity_poly.pdbx_strand_id
1 'polypeptide(L)'
;MSDTRCYYEQLRGRARHLVARIDDVMAELLSVEAAVEEVMQADMDNPGELSTTDSADLRQFVEAAQFSVRAAERIAVEHANDVDRAMQRLGLAARRNGESELAG
;
A
#
# COMPACT_ATOMS: atom_id res chain seq x y z
N MET A 1 20.32 21.31 15.99
CA MET A 1 19.27 21.30 14.94
C MET A 1 19.46 20.21 13.87
N SER A 2 20.48 19.34 13.96
CA SER A 2 20.71 18.20 13.05
C SER A 2 19.78 17.01 13.32
N ASP A 3 19.59 16.64 14.58
CA ASP A 3 18.96 15.37 14.95
C ASP A 3 17.46 15.34 14.66
N THR A 4 16.75 16.45 14.89
CA THR A 4 15.32 16.57 14.57
C THR A 4 15.07 16.45 13.07
N ARG A 5 15.91 17.10 12.25
CA ARG A 5 15.80 17.00 10.79
C ARG A 5 16.06 15.57 10.31
N CYS A 6 17.15 14.96 10.78
CA CYS A 6 17.52 13.58 10.46
C CYS A 6 16.40 12.60 10.85
N TYR A 7 15.82 12.78 12.05
CA TYR A 7 14.69 11.99 12.53
C TYR A 7 13.49 12.07 11.58
N TYR A 8 13.06 13.28 11.21
CA TYR A 8 11.89 13.44 10.33
C TYR A 8 12.14 12.94 8.90
N GLU A 9 13.35 13.10 8.37
CA GLU A 9 13.73 12.55 7.07
C GLU A 9 13.68 11.01 7.07
N GLN A 10 14.19 10.37 8.13
CA GLN A 10 14.09 8.91 8.29
C GLN A 10 12.64 8.45 8.45
N LEU A 11 11.86 9.15 9.27
CA LEU A 11 10.45 8.82 9.48
C LEU A 11 9.65 8.95 8.18
N ARG A 12 9.89 10.00 7.40
CA ARG A 12 9.29 10.20 6.07
C ARG A 12 9.65 9.06 5.12
N GLY A 13 10.92 8.66 5.08
CA GLY A 13 11.38 7.53 4.27
C GLY A 13 10.68 6.24 4.64
N ARG A 14 10.57 5.94 5.94
CA ARG A 14 9.88 4.75 6.46
C ARG A 14 8.38 4.77 6.18
N ALA A 15 7.72 5.91 6.36
CA ALA A 15 6.28 6.04 6.08
C ALA A 15 5.96 5.81 4.60
N ARG A 16 6.76 6.38 3.69
CA ARG A 16 6.61 6.15 2.24
C ARG A 16 6.91 4.72 1.84
N HIS A 17 7.94 4.11 2.46
CA HIS A 17 8.24 2.71 2.23
C HIS A 17 7.08 1.81 2.67
N LEU A 18 6.46 2.10 3.82
CA LEU A 18 5.28 1.37 4.27
C LEU A 18 4.13 1.46 3.25
N VAL A 19 3.85 2.66 2.72
CA VAL A 19 2.82 2.83 1.67
C VAL A 19 3.13 1.97 0.45
N ALA A 20 4.38 2.00 -0.04
CA ALA A 20 4.78 1.18 -1.18
C ALA A 20 4.63 -0.33 -0.90
N ARG A 21 4.98 -0.80 0.30
CA ARG A 21 4.82 -2.22 0.67
C ARG A 21 3.35 -2.64 0.79
N ILE A 22 2.47 -1.74 1.20
CA ILE A 22 1.04 -2.01 1.25
C ILE A 22 0.47 -2.10 -0.18
N ASP A 23 0.91 -1.22 -1.08
CA ASP A 23 0.53 -1.26 -2.50
C ASP A 23 1.00 -2.56 -3.17
N ASP A 24 2.25 -2.98 -2.92
CA ASP A 24 2.76 -4.29 -3.38
C ASP A 24 1.83 -5.44 -2.91
N VAL A 25 1.45 -5.45 -1.62
CA VAL A 25 0.58 -6.49 -1.05
C VAL A 25 -0.82 -6.46 -1.70
N MET A 26 -1.36 -5.28 -2.01
CA MET A 26 -2.63 -5.17 -2.72
C MET A 26 -2.54 -5.79 -4.11
N ALA A 27 -1.45 -5.54 -4.85
CA ALA A 27 -1.24 -6.14 -6.17
C ALA A 27 -1.15 -7.67 -6.10
N GLU A 28 -0.44 -8.21 -5.10
CA GLU A 28 -0.38 -9.66 -4.87
C GLU A 28 -1.76 -10.25 -4.53
N LEU A 29 -2.57 -9.56 -3.72
CA LEU A 29 -3.93 -10.01 -3.39
C LEU A 29 -4.87 -10.02 -4.59
N LEU A 30 -4.72 -9.08 -5.53
CA LEU A 30 -5.46 -9.10 -6.80
C LEU A 30 -5.02 -10.29 -7.67
N SER A 31 -3.74 -10.64 -7.65
CA SER A 31 -3.27 -11.85 -8.35
C SER A 31 -3.81 -13.13 -7.71
N VAL A 32 -3.94 -13.17 -6.38
CA VAL A 32 -4.55 -14.31 -5.67
C VAL A 32 -6.04 -14.43 -6.00
N GLU A 33 -6.77 -13.32 -6.06
CA GLU A 33 -8.18 -13.30 -6.48
C GLU A 33 -8.36 -13.92 -7.87
N ALA A 34 -7.56 -13.48 -8.85
CA ALA A 34 -7.58 -14.05 -10.19
C ALA A 34 -7.28 -15.56 -10.20
N ALA A 35 -6.30 -16.01 -9.43
CA ALA A 35 -5.98 -17.44 -9.32
C ALA A 35 -7.12 -18.25 -8.67
N VAL A 36 -7.82 -17.68 -7.68
CA VAL A 36 -9.01 -18.30 -7.09
C VAL A 36 -10.12 -18.44 -8.14
N GLU A 37 -10.36 -17.40 -8.94
CA GLU A 37 -11.35 -17.45 -10.04
C GLU A 37 -11.00 -18.52 -11.08
N GLU A 38 -9.74 -18.61 -11.49
CA GLU A 38 -9.26 -19.63 -12.44
C GLU A 38 -9.47 -21.06 -11.92
N VAL A 39 -9.10 -21.32 -10.65
CA VAL A 39 -9.28 -22.63 -10.03
C VAL A 39 -10.76 -23.00 -9.92
N MET A 40 -11.60 -22.06 -9.48
CA MET A 40 -13.04 -22.28 -9.38
C MET A 40 -13.68 -22.57 -10.74
N GLN A 41 -13.25 -21.86 -11.80
CA GLN A 41 -13.73 -22.10 -13.15
C GLN A 41 -13.31 -23.49 -13.65
N ALA A 42 -12.07 -23.90 -13.40
CA ALA A 42 -11.59 -25.22 -13.78
C ALA A 42 -12.30 -26.36 -13.02
N ASP A 43 -12.65 -26.14 -11.75
CA ASP A 43 -13.39 -27.11 -10.93
C ASP A 43 -14.83 -27.30 -11.43
N MET A 44 -15.45 -26.26 -12.00
CA MET A 44 -16.77 -26.37 -12.65
C MET A 44 -16.75 -27.20 -13.95
N ASP A 45 -15.62 -27.21 -14.66
CA ASP A 45 -15.47 -27.91 -15.94
C ASP A 45 -15.21 -29.43 -15.77
N ASN A 46 -14.92 -29.88 -14.55
CA ASN A 46 -14.76 -31.29 -14.16
C ASN A 46 -15.76 -31.64 -13.04
N PRO A 47 -15.99 -32.92 -12.67
CA PRO A 47 -16.73 -33.23 -11.45
C PRO A 47 -15.89 -32.74 -10.26
N GLY A 48 -16.22 -31.55 -9.76
CA GLY A 48 -15.40 -30.76 -8.85
C GLY A 48 -14.96 -31.48 -7.57
N GLU A 49 -13.71 -31.22 -7.18
CA GLU A 49 -13.13 -31.63 -5.89
C GLU A 49 -13.30 -30.53 -4.84
N LEU A 50 -13.45 -29.27 -5.27
CA LEU A 50 -13.66 -28.14 -4.39
C LEU A 50 -15.15 -28.01 -4.03
N SER A 51 -15.49 -28.06 -2.74
CA SER A 51 -16.88 -27.88 -2.36
C SER A 51 -17.35 -26.45 -2.69
N THR A 52 -18.65 -26.29 -2.96
CA THR A 52 -19.26 -24.97 -3.16
C THR A 52 -19.08 -24.06 -1.95
N THR A 53 -18.98 -24.63 -0.76
CA THR A 53 -18.73 -23.90 0.48
C THR A 53 -17.29 -23.40 0.55
N ASP A 54 -16.30 -24.27 0.30
CA ASP A 54 -14.89 -23.87 0.33
C ASP A 54 -14.57 -22.79 -0.72
N SER A 55 -15.20 -22.90 -1.88
CA SER A 55 -15.13 -21.92 -2.95
C SER A 55 -15.63 -20.53 -2.53
N ALA A 56 -16.77 -20.49 -1.84
CA ALA A 56 -17.36 -19.24 -1.36
C ALA A 56 -16.52 -18.63 -0.23
N ASP A 57 -16.02 -19.47 0.69
CA ASP A 57 -15.17 -19.06 1.80
C ASP A 57 -13.85 -18.47 1.29
N LEU A 58 -13.22 -19.08 0.28
CA LEU A 58 -11.99 -18.57 -0.33
C LEU A 58 -12.18 -17.15 -0.89
N ARG A 59 -13.25 -16.91 -1.67
CA ARG A 59 -13.56 -15.57 -2.18
C ARG A 59 -13.75 -14.58 -1.03
N GLN A 60 -14.55 -14.95 -0.04
CA GLN A 60 -14.85 -14.08 1.09
C GLN A 60 -13.58 -13.72 1.88
N PHE A 61 -12.65 -14.66 2.07
CA PHE A 61 -11.39 -14.39 2.77
C PHE A 61 -10.47 -13.48 1.98
N VAL A 62 -10.39 -13.65 0.65
CA VAL A 62 -9.60 -12.76 -0.22
C VAL A 62 -10.19 -11.35 -0.21
N GLU A 63 -11.51 -11.20 -0.36
CA GLU A 63 -12.19 -9.91 -0.28
C GLU A 63 -11.95 -9.21 1.07
N ALA A 64 -12.05 -9.95 2.18
CA ALA A 64 -11.81 -9.42 3.52
C ALA A 64 -10.34 -8.96 3.70
N ALA A 65 -9.39 -9.71 3.13
CA ALA A 65 -7.98 -9.33 3.14
C ALA A 65 -7.74 -8.04 2.33
N GLN A 66 -8.30 -7.95 1.11
CA GLN A 66 -8.22 -6.74 0.28
C GLN A 66 -8.82 -5.52 0.99
N PHE A 67 -10.01 -5.66 1.59
CA PHE A 67 -10.63 -4.60 2.38
C PHE A 67 -9.71 -4.12 3.52
N SER A 68 -9.11 -5.07 4.24
CA SER A 68 -8.21 -4.76 5.37
C SER A 68 -6.93 -4.06 4.91
N VAL A 69 -6.35 -4.48 3.79
CA VAL A 69 -5.16 -3.85 3.21
C VAL A 69 -5.48 -2.44 2.69
N ARG A 70 -6.64 -2.21 2.06
CA ARG A 70 -7.10 -0.86 1.68
C ARG A 70 -7.29 0.05 2.90
N ALA A 71 -7.83 -0.48 3.99
CA ALA A 71 -7.96 0.29 5.22
C ALA A 71 -6.59 0.69 5.80
N ALA A 72 -5.61 -0.23 5.76
CA ALA A 72 -4.24 0.03 6.16
C ALA A 72 -3.54 1.06 5.26
N GLU A 73 -3.74 0.97 3.94
CA GLU A 73 -3.23 1.92 2.94
C GLU A 73 -3.64 3.35 3.27
N ARG A 74 -4.94 3.57 3.52
CA ARG A 74 -5.49 4.88 3.87
C ARG A 74 -4.80 5.48 5.11
N ILE A 75 -4.59 4.67 6.14
CA ILE A 75 -3.92 5.10 7.38
C ILE A 75 -2.44 5.44 7.09
N ALA A 76 -1.75 4.60 6.32
CA ALA A 76 -0.34 4.81 6.00
C ALA A 76 -0.12 6.06 5.13
N VAL A 77 -0.99 6.30 4.14
CA VAL A 77 -0.97 7.50 3.30
C VAL A 77 -1.20 8.76 4.14
N GLU A 78 -2.20 8.75 5.02
CA GLU A 78 -2.46 9.90 5.90
C GLU A 78 -1.27 10.17 6.82
N HIS A 79 -0.65 9.13 7.38
CA HIS A 79 0.53 9.28 8.21
C HIS A 79 1.73 9.87 7.41
N ALA A 80 1.95 9.41 6.18
CA ALA A 80 3.00 9.97 5.31
C ALA A 80 2.76 11.45 5.03
N ASN A 81 1.51 11.85 4.77
CA ASN A 81 1.11 13.24 4.59
C ASN A 81 1.30 14.07 5.87
N ASP A 82 0.98 13.51 7.03
CA ASP A 82 1.20 14.16 8.33
C ASP A 82 2.67 14.45 8.61
N VAL A 83 3.56 13.51 8.29
CA VAL A 83 5.00 13.70 8.40
C VAL A 83 5.46 14.81 7.48
N ASP A 84 5.01 14.84 6.22
CA ASP A 84 5.33 15.90 5.26
C ASP A 84 4.82 17.27 5.75
N ARG A 85 3.59 17.35 6.27
CA ARG A 85 3.02 18.58 6.86
C ARG A 85 3.78 19.02 8.11
N ALA A 86 4.22 18.09 8.97
CA ALA A 86 5.03 18.40 10.14
C ALA A 86 6.39 18.98 9.75
N MET A 87 7.07 18.39 8.77
CA MET A 87 8.33 18.90 8.25
C MET A 87 8.21 20.31 7.66
N GLN A 88 7.12 20.60 6.94
CA GLN A 88 6.84 21.94 6.40
C GLN A 88 6.64 22.96 7.53
N ARG A 89 5.80 22.66 8.52
CA ARG A 89 5.53 23.54 9.68
C ARG A 89 6.79 23.85 10.49
N LEU A 90 7.72 22.90 10.59
CA LEU A 90 8.98 23.04 11.32
C LEU A 90 10.10 23.68 10.47
N GLY A 91 9.85 24.04 9.21
CA GLY A 91 10.88 24.56 8.30
C GLY A 91 11.97 23.54 7.95
N LEU A 92 11.68 22.25 8.11
CA LEU A 92 12.60 21.13 7.83
C LEU A 92 12.44 20.60 6.40
N ALA A 93 11.39 21.01 5.69
CA ALA A 93 11.19 20.64 4.30
C ALA A 93 12.35 21.21 3.45
N ALA A 94 13.10 20.33 2.78
CA ALA A 94 14.13 20.76 1.84
C ALA A 94 13.50 21.67 0.77
N ARG A 95 14.08 22.86 0.55
CA ARG A 95 13.79 23.65 -0.65
C ARG A 95 14.06 22.74 -1.85
N ARG A 96 13.10 22.63 -2.77
CA ARG A 96 13.35 22.02 -4.09
C ARG A 96 14.51 22.81 -4.72
N ASN A 97 15.70 22.24 -4.74
CA ASN A 97 16.79 22.73 -5.58
C ASN A 97 16.37 22.47 -7.03
N GLY A 98 15.76 23.47 -7.66
CA GLY A 98 15.27 23.39 -9.04
C GLY A 98 14.79 24.71 -9.65
N GLU A 99 14.85 25.85 -8.95
CA GLU A 99 14.43 27.16 -9.47
C GLU A 99 15.57 28.20 -9.42
N SER A 100 16.79 27.80 -9.79
CA SER A 100 17.93 28.72 -9.86
C SER A 100 18.91 28.39 -10.98
N GLU A 101 18.42 28.14 -12.20
CA GLU A 101 19.25 28.06 -13.42
C GLU A 101 18.65 28.80 -14.63
N LEU A 102 17.80 29.81 -14.42
CA LEU A 102 17.26 30.66 -15.52
C LEU A 102 17.45 32.17 -15.30
N ALA A 103 18.42 32.56 -14.47
CA ALA A 103 18.88 33.94 -14.36
C ALA A 103 20.39 33.99 -14.64
N GLY A 104 20.75 33.88 -15.92
CA GLY A 104 22.10 34.00 -16.44
C GLY A 104 22.08 34.16 -17.94
#